data_AF-A0A327TMQ4-F1
#
_entry.id   AF-A0A327TMQ4-F1
#
_cell.length_a   1.000
_cell.length_b   1.000
_cell.length_c   1.000
_cell.angle_alpha   90.00
_cell.angle_beta   90.00
_cell.angle_gamma   90.00
#
_symmetry.space_group_name_H-M   'P 1'
#
loop_
_entity.id
_entity.type
_entity.pdbx_description
1 polymer ?
#
loop_
_entity_poly.entity_id
_entity_poly.type
_entity_poly.pdbx_seq_one_letter_code
_entity_poly.pdbx_strand_id
1 'polypeptide(L)'
;MADLGRTRWPAVAVASMWWYEGFWCKVLPGRADQRAIVEGLPLLPTGAVTPLLVVLGLAEVALGTWVLLDRRPHAAAVVQTLLVVGFNTGGLLFGARHIPEPGRLVVQDLCFLALIWLVAARRRASVVRQGAWAW
;
A
#
# COMPACT_ATOMS: atom_id res chain seq x y z
N MET A 1 19.65 22.92 -5.15
CA MET A 1 18.25 22.54 -5.45
C MET A 1 18.08 21.15 -6.11
N ALA A 2 19.14 20.50 -6.61
CA ALA A 2 19.05 19.19 -7.30
C ALA A 2 18.82 17.96 -6.38
N ASP A 3 18.98 18.10 -5.05
CA ASP A 3 18.95 16.96 -4.10
C ASP A 3 17.56 16.66 -3.50
N LEU A 4 16.64 17.63 -3.57
CA LEU A 4 15.26 17.51 -3.10
C LEU A 4 14.38 16.64 -4.03
N GLY A 5 14.68 16.63 -5.33
CA GLY A 5 13.95 15.84 -6.32
C GLY A 5 14.26 14.35 -6.23
N ARG A 6 15.55 13.98 -6.12
CA ARG A 6 15.98 12.56 -6.08
C ARG A 6 15.49 11.80 -4.86
N THR A 7 15.23 12.49 -3.75
CA THR A 7 14.85 11.85 -2.48
C THR A 7 13.36 11.53 -2.38
N ARG A 8 12.49 12.18 -3.16
CA ARG A 8 11.03 12.01 -3.06
C ARG A 8 10.43 11.00 -4.03
N TRP A 9 11.09 10.70 -5.16
CA TRP A 9 10.55 9.77 -6.16
C TRP A 9 10.13 8.40 -5.63
N PRO A 10 10.91 7.73 -4.74
CA PRO A 10 10.47 6.46 -4.17
C PRO A 10 9.18 6.60 -3.35
N ALA A 11 9.03 7.71 -2.61
CA ALA A 11 7.83 7.97 -1.82
C ALA A 11 6.63 8.30 -2.72
N VAL A 12 6.84 9.01 -3.83
CA VAL A 12 5.82 9.25 -4.84
C VAL A 12 5.38 7.94 -5.48
N ALA A 13 6.31 7.07 -5.87
CA ALA A 13 5.98 5.76 -6.43
C ALA A 13 5.14 4.91 -5.45
N VAL A 14 5.52 4.89 -4.17
CA VAL A 14 4.74 4.21 -3.13
C VAL A 14 3.34 4.81 -2.97
N ALA A 15 3.24 6.14 -2.90
CA ALA A 15 1.97 6.82 -2.77
C ALA A 15 1.04 6.60 -3.97
N SER A 16 1.58 6.69 -5.18
CA SER A 16 0.85 6.45 -6.42
C SER A 16 0.31 5.02 -6.50
N MET A 17 1.07 4.03 -6.03
CA MET A 17 0.59 2.65 -5.98
C MET A 17 -0.62 2.50 -5.05
N TRP A 18 -0.55 3.07 -3.83
CA TRP A 18 -1.68 3.05 -2.91
C TRP A 18 -2.89 3.83 -3.42
N TRP A 19 -2.67 4.95 -4.11
CA TRP A 19 -3.76 5.70 -4.72
C TRP A 19 -4.40 4.95 -5.88
N TYR A 20 -3.61 4.27 -6.71
CA TYR A 20 -4.13 3.41 -7.76
C TYR A 20 -4.93 2.25 -7.18
N GLU A 21 -4.38 1.51 -6.22
CA GLU A 21 -5.08 0.38 -5.62
C GLU A 21 -6.32 0.79 -4.82
N GLY A 22 -6.28 1.93 -4.14
CA GLY A 22 -7.41 2.39 -3.33
C GLY A 22 -8.45 3.16 -4.11
N PHE A 23 -8.06 4.29 -4.69
CA PHE A 23 -9.01 5.17 -5.36
C PHE A 23 -9.50 4.55 -6.67
N TRP A 24 -8.58 4.12 -7.53
CA TRP A 24 -8.94 3.62 -8.86
C TRP A 24 -9.51 2.20 -8.80
N CYS A 25 -8.89 1.30 -8.04
CA CYS A 25 -9.30 -0.11 -8.04
C CYS A 25 -10.43 -0.44 -7.05
N LYS A 26 -10.72 0.38 -6.03
CA LYS A 26 -11.76 0.07 -5.03
C LYS A 26 -12.87 1.10 -4.91
N VAL A 27 -12.59 2.40 -5.10
CA VAL A 27 -13.61 3.46 -4.97
C VAL A 27 -14.32 3.74 -6.30
N LEU A 28 -13.58 3.94 -7.40
CA LEU A 28 -14.16 4.14 -8.73
C LEU A 28 -14.58 2.79 -9.32
N PRO A 29 -15.87 2.61 -9.64
CA PRO A 29 -16.66 1.35 -9.75
C PRO A 29 -16.19 0.03 -9.10
N GLY A 30 -14.99 -0.06 -8.53
CA GLY A 30 -14.30 -1.29 -8.19
C GLY A 30 -13.78 -2.04 -9.42
N ARG A 31 -12.58 -2.57 -9.33
CA ARG A 31 -12.10 -3.64 -10.21
C ARG A 31 -12.92 -4.92 -9.95
N ALA A 32 -13.43 -5.54 -11.01
CA ALA A 32 -14.31 -6.69 -10.91
C ALA A 32 -13.64 -7.90 -10.23
N ASP A 33 -12.34 -8.10 -10.44
CA ASP A 33 -11.56 -9.17 -9.82
C ASP A 33 -11.36 -8.97 -8.32
N GLN A 34 -11.06 -7.75 -7.86
CA GLN A 34 -10.98 -7.46 -6.42
C GLN A 34 -12.33 -7.62 -5.73
N ARG A 35 -13.42 -7.20 -6.41
CA ARG A 35 -14.78 -7.44 -5.93
C ARG A 35 -15.09 -8.92 -5.80
N ALA A 36 -14.76 -9.74 -6.80
CA ALA A 36 -14.96 -11.19 -6.74
C ALA A 36 -14.20 -11.87 -5.59
N ILE A 37 -13.00 -11.39 -5.27
CA ILE A 37 -12.24 -11.87 -4.10
C ILE A 37 -12.98 -11.53 -2.80
N VAL A 38 -13.46 -10.29 -2.65
CA VAL A 38 -14.18 -9.86 -1.45
C VAL A 38 -15.53 -10.56 -1.31
N GLU A 39 -16.25 -10.80 -2.41
CA GLU A 39 -17.48 -11.61 -2.45
C GLU A 39 -17.23 -13.06 -2.05
N GLY A 40 -16.02 -13.57 -2.24
CA GLY A 40 -15.60 -14.90 -1.82
C GLY A 40 -15.23 -15.03 -0.34
N LEU A 41 -15.20 -13.93 0.43
CA LEU A 41 -14.82 -13.97 1.84
C LEU A 41 -15.88 -14.68 2.69
N PRO A 42 -15.48 -15.61 3.58
CA PRO A 42 -16.42 -16.26 4.48
C PRO A 42 -17.03 -15.22 5.44
N LEU A 43 -18.31 -15.38 5.75
CA LEU A 43 -19.06 -14.56 6.72
C LEU A 43 -19.28 -13.09 6.32
N LEU A 44 -18.94 -12.69 5.08
CA LEU A 44 -19.23 -11.34 4.60
C LEU A 44 -20.69 -11.23 4.14
N PRO A 45 -21.50 -10.30 4.69
CA PRO A 45 -22.86 -10.07 4.21
C PRO A 45 -22.86 -9.58 2.76
N THR A 46 -23.84 -10.02 1.95
CA THR A 46 -23.93 -9.68 0.51
C THR A 46 -23.95 -8.17 0.25
N GLY A 47 -24.57 -7.38 1.13
CA GLY A 47 -24.61 -5.91 1.03
C GLY A 47 -23.33 -5.20 1.50
N ALA A 48 -22.39 -5.91 2.12
CA ALA A 48 -21.20 -5.32 2.75
C ALA A 48 -20.00 -5.17 1.80
N VAL A 49 -20.03 -5.84 0.63
CA VAL A 49 -18.90 -5.89 -0.32
C VAL A 49 -18.49 -4.49 -0.78
N THR A 50 -19.43 -3.71 -1.32
CA THR A 50 -19.16 -2.35 -1.82
C THR A 50 -18.69 -1.41 -0.71
N PRO A 51 -19.39 -1.26 0.43
CA PRO A 51 -18.90 -0.37 1.49
C PRO A 51 -17.55 -0.82 2.06
N LEU A 52 -17.28 -2.13 2.18
CA LEU A 52 -15.98 -2.63 2.60
C LEU A 52 -14.87 -2.21 1.61
N LEU A 53 -15.08 -2.41 0.31
CA LEU A 53 -14.13 -1.98 -0.72
C LEU A 53 -13.87 -0.47 -0.66
N VAL A 54 -14.92 0.35 -0.50
CA VAL A 54 -14.76 1.81 -0.38
C VAL A 54 -13.95 2.18 0.86
N VAL A 55 -14.25 1.58 2.02
CA VAL A 55 -13.50 1.84 3.27
C VAL A 55 -12.03 1.45 3.12
N LEU A 56 -11.76 0.28 2.54
CA LEU A 56 -10.39 -0.16 2.26
C LEU A 56 -9.70 0.80 1.29
N GLY A 57 -10.37 1.20 0.21
CA GLY A 57 -9.81 2.12 -0.78
C GLY A 57 -9.49 3.50 -0.21
N LEU A 58 -10.33 4.04 0.67
CA LEU A 58 -10.05 5.30 1.37
C LEU A 58 -8.88 5.17 2.35
N ALA A 59 -8.77 4.03 3.06
CA ALA A 59 -7.65 3.75 3.94
C ALA A 59 -6.32 3.68 3.16
N GLU A 60 -6.33 3.05 1.98
CA GLU A 60 -5.19 3.02 1.05
C GLU A 60 -4.81 4.42 0.56
N VAL A 61 -5.78 5.26 0.20
CA VAL A 61 -5.52 6.66 -0.17
C VAL A 61 -4.88 7.44 0.97
N ALA A 62 -5.36 7.24 2.20
CA ALA A 62 -4.78 7.83 3.39
C ALA A 62 -3.33 7.37 3.63
N LEU A 63 -3.01 6.09 3.37
CA LEU A 63 -1.64 5.56 3.48
C LEU A 63 -0.70 6.18 2.45
N GLY A 64 -1.12 6.26 1.19
CA GLY A 64 -0.32 6.94 0.16
C GLY A 64 -0.02 8.39 0.55
N THR A 65 -1.02 9.08 1.12
CA THR A 65 -0.86 10.44 1.65
C THR A 65 0.11 10.48 2.84
N TRP A 66 0.00 9.54 3.79
CA TRP A 66 0.89 9.45 4.95
C TRP A 66 2.36 9.27 4.55
N VAL A 67 2.64 8.47 3.52
CA VAL A 67 3.99 8.30 2.97
C VAL A 67 4.57 9.61 2.44
N LEU A 68 3.76 10.46 1.81
CA LEU A 68 4.19 11.76 1.32
C LEU A 68 4.42 12.79 2.44
N LEU A 69 3.62 12.70 3.51
CA LEU A 69 3.72 13.59 4.69
C LEU A 69 4.98 13.34 5.53
N ASP A 70 5.66 12.21 5.35
CA ASP A 70 6.92 11.87 6.02
C ASP A 70 6.85 11.87 7.56
N ARG A 71 5.66 11.67 8.12
CA ARG A 71 5.47 11.57 9.57
C ARG A 71 5.65 10.13 10.02
N ARG A 72 6.56 9.85 10.95
CA ARG A 72 6.80 8.48 11.49
C ARG A 72 6.95 7.42 10.37
N PRO A 73 7.94 7.56 9.47
CA PRO A 73 8.06 6.74 8.26
C PRO A 73 8.16 5.22 8.54
N HIS A 74 8.77 4.82 9.66
CA HIS A 74 8.80 3.42 10.08
C HIS A 74 7.42 2.86 10.46
N ALA A 75 6.58 3.65 11.15
CA ALA A 75 5.23 3.23 11.48
C ALA A 75 4.38 3.07 10.21
N ALA A 76 4.51 4.01 9.28
CA ALA A 76 3.87 3.92 7.97
C ALA A 76 4.30 2.63 7.22
N ALA A 77 5.60 2.30 7.24
CA ALA A 77 6.10 1.08 6.59
C ALA A 77 5.55 -0.21 7.23
N VAL A 78 5.43 -0.25 8.56
CA VAL A 78 4.83 -1.39 9.26
C VAL A 78 3.36 -1.56 8.89
N VAL A 79 2.56 -0.49 8.93
CA VAL A 79 1.12 -0.56 8.58
C VAL A 79 0.94 -1.00 7.12
N GLN A 80 1.72 -0.45 6.20
CA GLN A 80 1.71 -0.88 4.80
C GLN A 80 2.09 -2.36 4.65
N THR A 81 3.08 -2.83 5.40
CA THR A 81 3.47 -4.25 5.39
C THR A 81 2.33 -5.15 5.86
N LEU A 82 1.67 -4.79 6.97
CA LEU A 82 0.54 -5.55 7.50
C LEU A 82 -0.62 -5.62 6.50
N LEU A 83 -0.90 -4.53 5.79
CA LEU A 83 -1.98 -4.51 4.80
C LEU A 83 -1.63 -5.28 3.54
N VAL A 84 -0.43 -5.11 2.98
CA VAL A 84 0.04 -5.89 1.83
C VAL A 84 -0.02 -7.38 2.16
N VAL A 85 0.53 -7.80 3.30
CA VAL A 85 0.49 -9.20 3.72
C VAL A 85 -0.95 -9.66 3.95
N GLY A 86 -1.78 -8.85 4.62
CA GLY A 86 -3.17 -9.18 4.93
C GLY A 86 -4.04 -9.36 3.68
N PHE A 87 -4.01 -8.41 2.75
CA PHE A 87 -4.78 -8.47 1.51
C PHE A 87 -4.34 -9.63 0.63
N ASN A 88 -3.03 -9.82 0.45
CA ASN A 88 -2.53 -10.88 -0.42
C ASN A 88 -2.71 -12.27 0.20
N THR A 89 -2.55 -12.41 1.51
CA THR A 89 -2.88 -13.67 2.20
C THR A 89 -4.37 -13.98 2.09
N GLY A 90 -5.24 -12.99 2.34
CA GLY A 90 -6.68 -13.16 2.16
C GLY A 90 -7.07 -13.53 0.72
N GLY A 91 -6.47 -12.84 -0.26
CA GLY A 91 -6.65 -13.13 -1.68
C GLY A 91 -6.19 -14.54 -2.05
N LEU A 92 -5.05 -15.00 -1.55
CA LEU A 92 -4.55 -16.35 -1.81
C LEU A 92 -5.36 -17.44 -1.11
N LEU A 93 -5.86 -17.19 0.10
CA LEU A 93 -6.64 -18.20 0.85
C LEU A 93 -8.08 -18.32 0.32
N PHE A 94 -8.72 -17.21 -0.02
CA PHE A 94 -10.17 -17.18 -0.33
C PHE A 94 -10.50 -16.86 -1.79
N GLY A 95 -9.55 -16.30 -2.53
CA GLY A 95 -9.76 -15.76 -3.87
C GLY A 95 -8.76 -16.24 -4.93
N ALA A 96 -7.92 -17.25 -4.65
CA ALA A 96 -6.82 -17.64 -5.55
C ALA A 96 -7.27 -17.95 -6.99
N ARG A 97 -8.48 -18.51 -7.17
CA ARG A 97 -9.06 -18.78 -8.49
C ARG A 97 -9.30 -17.52 -9.35
N HIS A 98 -9.34 -16.35 -8.73
CA HIS A 98 -9.50 -15.05 -9.38
C HIS A 98 -8.16 -14.33 -9.59
N ILE A 99 -7.04 -14.94 -9.18
CA ILE A 99 -5.68 -14.42 -9.35
C ILE A 99 -5.01 -15.19 -10.49
N PRO A 100 -4.83 -14.59 -11.68
CA PRO A 100 -4.33 -15.31 -12.85
C PRO A 100 -2.93 -15.91 -12.65
N GLU A 101 -2.05 -15.19 -11.94
CA GLU A 101 -0.65 -15.58 -11.71
C GLU A 101 -0.22 -15.27 -10.27
N PRO A 102 -0.46 -16.20 -9.31
CA PRO A 102 -0.14 -15.97 -7.90
C PRO A 102 1.35 -15.70 -7.62
N GLY A 103 2.25 -16.34 -8.37
CA GLY A 103 3.69 -16.10 -8.22
C GLY A 103 4.09 -14.67 -8.59
N ARG A 104 3.48 -14.11 -9.64
CA ARG A 104 3.70 -12.71 -10.05
C ARG A 104 3.24 -11.73 -8.99
N LEU A 105 2.10 -11.99 -8.35
CA LEU A 105 1.57 -11.20 -7.23
C LEU A 105 2.59 -11.13 -6.08
N VAL A 106 3.07 -12.29 -5.63
CA VAL A 106 4.04 -12.39 -4.52
C VAL A 106 5.32 -11.61 -4.83
N VAL A 107 5.85 -11.74 -6.05
CA VAL A 107 7.06 -11.00 -6.46
C VAL A 107 6.80 -9.48 -6.46
N GLN A 108 5.66 -9.03 -6.98
CA GLN A 108 5.29 -7.62 -6.98
C GLN A 108 5.17 -7.07 -5.55
N ASP A 109 4.53 -7.81 -4.64
CA ASP A 109 4.42 -7.42 -3.23
C ASP A 109 5.79 -7.31 -2.56
N LEU A 110 6.68 -8.29 -2.78
CA LEU A 110 8.03 -8.26 -2.21
C LEU A 110 8.83 -7.04 -2.71
N CYS A 111 8.75 -6.75 -4.01
CA CYS A 111 9.36 -5.55 -4.59
C CYS A 111 8.76 -4.26 -4.01
N PHE A 112 7.43 -4.23 -3.83
CA PHE A 112 6.73 -3.07 -3.27
C PHE A 112 7.11 -2.84 -1.79
N LEU A 113 7.15 -3.90 -0.99
CA LEU A 113 7.62 -3.85 0.40
C LEU A 113 9.07 -3.39 0.49
N ALA A 114 9.95 -3.88 -0.38
CA ALA A 114 11.33 -3.40 -0.43
C ALA A 114 11.39 -1.88 -0.71
N LEU A 115 10.55 -1.37 -1.62
CA LEU A 115 10.48 0.06 -1.92
C LEU A 115 9.93 0.88 -0.73
N ILE A 116 8.91 0.37 -0.04
CA ILE A 116 8.36 0.98 1.18
C ILE A 116 9.45 1.10 2.27
N TRP A 117 10.19 0.03 2.51
CA TRP A 117 11.25 0.03 3.52
C TRP A 117 12.45 0.88 3.11
N LEU A 118 12.77 0.96 1.81
CA LEU A 118 13.77 1.89 1.28
C LEU A 118 13.36 3.35 1.55
N VAL A 119 12.09 3.71 1.34
CA VAL A 119 11.56 5.04 1.69
C VAL A 119 11.77 5.28 3.18
N ALA A 120 11.35 4.36 4.05
CA ALA A 120 11.48 4.55 5.50
C ALA A 120 12.93 4.70 5.97
N ALA A 121 13.84 3.86 5.46
CA ALA A 121 15.26 3.91 5.79
C ALA A 121 15.91 5.24 5.38
N ARG A 122 15.61 5.75 4.17
CA ARG A 122 16.14 7.02 3.68
C ARG A 122 15.70 8.21 4.54
N ARG A 123 14.44 8.21 5.00
CA ARG A 123 13.88 9.28 5.85
C ARG A 123 14.49 9.27 7.25
N ARG A 124 14.77 8.10 7.82
CA ARG A 124 15.51 8.00 9.09
C ARG A 124 16.94 8.54 8.94
N ALA A 125 17.63 8.17 7.87
CA ALA A 125 18.99 8.65 7.61
C ALA A 125 19.07 10.17 7.41
N SER A 126 18.04 10.80 6.83
CA SER A 126 17.99 12.27 6.74
C SER A 126 17.82 12.94 8.10
N VAL A 127 16.97 12.40 8.98
CA VAL A 127 16.76 12.95 10.33
C VAL A 127 18.04 12.87 11.17
N VAL A 128 18.73 11.71 11.15
CA VAL A 128 19.99 11.52 11.88
C VAL A 128 21.06 12.49 11.38
N ARG A 129 21.20 12.66 10.06
CA ARG A 129 22.15 13.63 9.49
C ARG A 129 21.82 15.05 9.93
N GLN A 130 20.57 15.50 9.85
CA GLN A 130 20.20 16.86 10.28
C GLN A 130 20.51 17.12 11.75
N GLY A 131 20.28 16.14 12.64
CA GLY A 131 20.63 16.26 14.06
C GLY A 131 22.15 16.32 14.32
N ALA A 132 22.97 15.70 13.46
CA ALA A 132 24.42 15.70 13.59
C ALA A 132 25.09 17.02 13.18
N TRP A 133 24.43 17.87 12.38
CA TRP A 133 24.93 19.20 11.97
C TRP A 133 24.32 20.34 12.78
N ALA A 134 23.48 20.04 13.78
CA ALA A 134 22.82 21.03 14.63
C ALA A 134 23.66 21.43 15.88
N TRP A 135 24.90 20.96 15.96
CA TRP A 135 25.87 21.18 17.04
C TRP A 135 27.25 21.44 16.43
#